data_AF-A0A2V5YXZ0-F1
#
_entry.id   AF-A0A2V5YXZ0-F1
#
_cell.length_a   1.000
_cell.length_b   1.000
_cell.length_c   1.000
_cell.angle_alpha   90.00
_cell.angle_beta   90.00
_cell.angle_gamma   90.00
#
_symmetry.space_group_name_H-M   'P 1'
#
loop_
_entity.id
_entity.type
_entity.pdbx_description
1 polymer ?
#
loop_
_entity_poly.entity_id
_entity_poly.type
_entity_poly.pdbx_seq_one_letter_code
_entity_poly.pdbx_strand_id
1 'polypeptide(L)' 'VIFVLCMIAIVAVFGFRGQKSTQPPTEVFPDMVRQPKVRAQAPLDFFADGRGPRLPVAGTVPVGYEM' A
#
# COMPACT_ATOMS: atom_id res chain seq x y z
N VAL A 1 -0.04 39.24 -9.97
CA VAL A 1 -0.25 38.04 -10.84
C VAL A 1 0.24 36.77 -10.17
N ILE A 2 1.52 36.66 -9.78
CA ILE A 2 2.08 35.42 -9.21
C ILE A 2 1.33 34.91 -7.97
N PHE A 3 0.97 35.79 -7.02
CA PHE A 3 0.20 35.40 -5.84
C PHE A 3 -1.18 34.82 -6.16
N VAL A 4 -1.84 35.33 -7.21
CA VAL A 4 -3.15 34.84 -7.65
C VAL A 4 -3.00 33.43 -8.24
N LEU A 5 -1.96 33.21 -9.05
CA LEU A 5 -1.65 31.90 -9.60
C LEU A 5 -1.30 30.89 -8.49
N CYS A 6 -0.53 31.29 -7.48
CA CYS A 6 -0.25 30.45 -6.32
C CYS A 6 -1.52 30.06 -5.56
N MET A 7 -2.44 30.99 -5.35
CA MET A 7 -3.73 30.70 -4.70
C MET A 7 -4.56 29.69 -5.50
N ILE A 8 -4.65 29.86 -6.82
CA ILE A 8 -5.36 28.92 -7.70
C ILE A 8 -4.72 27.52 -7.62
N ALA A 9 -3.39 27.44 -7.67
CA ALA A 9 -2.66 26.18 -7.58
C ALA A 9 -2.91 25.46 -6.24
N ILE A 10 -2.88 26.19 -5.12
CA ILE A 10 -3.15 25.62 -3.79
C ILE A 10 -4.57 25.04 -3.73
N VAL A 11 -5.58 25.79 -4.17
CA VAL A 11 -6.97 25.31 -4.16
C VAL A 11 -7.15 24.10 -5.09
N ALA A 12 -6.49 24.07 -6.24
CA ALA A 12 -6.57 22.95 -7.17
C ALA A 12 -5.95 21.66 -6.60
N VAL A 13 -4.86 21.75 -5.82
CA VAL A 13 -4.16 20.59 -5.25
C VAL A 13 -4.84 20.09 -3.97
N PHE A 14 -5.20 20.98 -3.05
CA PHE A 14 -5.73 20.61 -1.73
C PHE A 14 -7.26 20.54 -1.69
N GLY A 15 -7.94 21.03 -2.73
CA GLY A 15 -9.39 21.11 -2.78
C GLY A 15 -9.98 22.12 -1.78
N PHE A 16 -11.30 22.07 -1.61
CA PHE A 16 -12.00 22.92 -0.66
C PHE A 16 -12.10 22.25 0.71
N ARG A 17 -12.06 23.08 1.76
CA ARG A 17 -12.25 22.62 3.14
C ARG A 17 -13.55 21.84 3.28
N GLY A 18 -13.48 20.67 3.91
CA GLY A 18 -14.64 19.81 4.21
C GLY A 18 -14.95 18.76 3.14
N GLN A 19 -14.26 18.78 1.99
CA GLN A 19 -14.37 17.71 1.01
C GLN A 19 -13.69 16.43 1.52
N LYS A 20 -14.28 15.28 1.18
CA LYS A 20 -13.68 13.96 1.43
C LYS A 20 -12.79 13.59 0.25
N SER A 21 -11.57 13.18 0.54
CA SER A 21 -10.66 12.64 -0.48
C SER A 21 -11.09 11.23 -0.88
N THR A 22 -10.96 10.91 -2.16
CA THR A 22 -11.04 9.53 -2.69
C THR A 22 -9.70 8.81 -2.62
N GLN A 23 -8.62 9.55 -2.39
CA GLN A 23 -7.27 9.00 -2.24
C GLN A 23 -7.09 8.37 -0.85
N PRO A 24 -6.14 7.43 -0.71
CA PRO A 24 -5.75 6.91 0.58
C PRO A 24 -5.38 8.05 1.55
N PRO A 25 -5.66 7.92 2.85
CA PRO A 25 -5.24 8.89 3.85
C PRO A 25 -3.73 9.12 3.84
N THR A 26 -3.31 10.38 3.99
CA THR A 26 -1.89 10.74 4.12
C THR A 26 -1.35 10.28 5.46
N GLU A 27 -0.27 9.51 5.44
CA GLU A 27 0.45 9.04 6.61
C GLU A 27 1.50 10.09 7.00
N VAL A 28 1.27 10.82 8.10
CA VAL A 28 2.11 11.95 8.53
C VAL A 28 3.32 11.49 9.34
N PHE A 29 3.18 10.40 10.08
CA PHE A 29 4.23 9.80 10.90
C PHE A 29 4.41 8.34 10.49
N PRO A 30 5.65 7.83 10.43
CA PRO A 30 5.92 6.44 10.08
C PRO A 30 5.51 5.54 11.26
N ASP A 31 4.27 5.09 11.25
CA ASP A 31 3.72 4.21 12.27
C ASP A 31 3.90 2.74 11.91
N MET A 32 3.23 1.85 12.65
CA MET A 32 3.28 0.42 12.42
C MET A 32 2.14 -0.10 11.52
N VAL A 33 1.47 0.75 10.74
CA VAL A 33 0.51 0.32 9.71
C VAL A 33 1.26 -0.35 8.56
N ARG A 34 2.36 0.28 8.10
CA ARG A 34 3.26 -0.25 7.06
C ARG A 34 4.51 -0.86 7.69
N GLN A 35 4.43 -2.14 8.02
CA GLN A 35 5.55 -2.85 8.64
C GLN A 35 6.52 -3.40 7.59
N PRO A 36 7.83 -3.45 7.87
CA PRO A 36 8.83 -4.07 7.00
C PRO A 36 8.77 -5.62 7.12
N LYS A 37 7.61 -6.19 6.83
CA LYS A 37 7.38 -7.64 6.79
C LYS A 37 6.45 -8.00 5.64
N VAL A 38 6.70 -9.14 5.01
CA VAL A 38 5.86 -9.66 3.92
C VAL A 38 4.62 -10.32 4.51
N ARG A 39 3.43 -9.88 4.10
CA ARG A 39 2.15 -10.50 4.50
C ARG A 39 1.80 -11.67 3.58
N ALA A 40 0.90 -12.54 4.03
CA ALA A 40 0.49 -13.76 3.31
C ALA A 40 -0.14 -13.54 1.92
N GLN A 41 -0.52 -12.32 1.55
CA GLN A 41 -1.01 -11.96 0.21
C GLN A 41 -0.40 -10.62 -0.24
N ALA A 42 0.87 -10.39 0.09
CA ALA A 42 1.57 -9.18 -0.33
C ALA A 42 2.27 -9.36 -1.69
N PRO A 43 2.24 -8.34 -2.58
CA PRO A 43 3.12 -8.30 -3.73
C PRO A 43 4.58 -8.17 -3.25
N LEU A 44 5.53 -8.71 -4.03
CA LEU A 44 6.96 -8.60 -3.76
C LEU A 44 7.78 -8.72 -5.05
N ASP A 45 8.51 -7.66 -5.40
CA ASP A 45 9.28 -7.56 -6.64
C ASP A 45 10.62 -8.31 -6.60
N PHE A 46 10.95 -8.95 -5.49
CA PHE A 46 12.15 -9.77 -5.35
C PHE A 46 12.10 -11.06 -6.20
N PHE A 47 10.91 -11.65 -6.34
CA PHE A 47 10.72 -12.88 -7.12
C PHE A 47 10.13 -12.57 -8.48
N ALA A 48 10.45 -13.40 -9.48
CA ALA A 48 10.02 -13.20 -10.88
C ALA A 48 8.50 -13.18 -11.09
N ASP A 49 7.72 -13.73 -10.15
CA ASP A 49 6.25 -13.79 -10.21
C ASP A 49 5.55 -12.65 -9.44
N GLY A 50 6.31 -11.73 -8.83
CA GLY A 50 5.79 -10.56 -8.14
C GLY A 50 5.02 -10.86 -6.85
N ARG A 51 5.11 -12.09 -6.32
CA ARG A 51 4.36 -12.55 -5.14
C ARG A 51 5.30 -12.76 -3.96
N GLY A 52 4.93 -12.24 -2.79
CA GLY A 52 5.59 -12.57 -1.53
C GLY A 52 5.40 -14.03 -1.09
N PRO A 53 4.18 -14.61 -1.15
CA PRO A 53 3.91 -15.96 -0.64
C PRO A 53 4.50 -17.04 -1.54
N ARG A 54 5.23 -18.02 -0.97
CA ARG A 54 5.86 -19.10 -1.73
C ARG A 54 5.05 -20.38 -1.65
N LEU A 55 4.90 -21.04 -2.80
CA LEU A 55 4.32 -22.37 -2.86
C LEU A 55 5.26 -23.36 -2.16
N PRO A 56 4.72 -24.34 -1.44
CA PRO A 56 5.53 -25.43 -0.94
C PRO A 56 6.14 -26.21 -2.12
N VAL A 57 7.26 -26.86 -1.88
CA VAL A 57 7.89 -27.73 -2.88
C VAL A 57 6.94 -28.89 -3.21
N ALA A 58 6.90 -29.32 -4.47
CA ALA A 58 6.08 -30.45 -4.89
C ALA A 58 6.36 -31.69 -4.02
N GLY A 59 5.30 -32.36 -3.57
CA GLY A 59 5.40 -33.52 -2.66
C GLY A 59 5.50 -33.17 -1.17
N THR A 60 5.42 -31.89 -0.78
CA THR A 60 5.32 -31.51 0.65
C THR A 60 4.02 -32.04 1.24
N VAL A 61 4.13 -32.83 2.32
CA VAL A 61 2.99 -33.36 3.09
C VAL A 61 2.75 -32.48 4.33
N PRO A 62 1.57 -31.85 4.48
CA PRO A 62 1.25 -31.06 5.65
C PRO A 62 0.90 -31.95 6.86
N VAL A 63 1.36 -31.56 8.05
CA VAL A 63 1.00 -32.23 9.31
C VAL A 63 -0.50 -32.07 9.58
N GLY A 64 -1.19 -33.17 9.88
CA GLY A 64 -2.62 -33.17 10.22
C GLY A 64 -3.58 -33.21 9.02
N TYR A 65 -3.07 -33.51 7.82
CA TYR A 65 -3.86 -33.65 6.59
C TYR A 65 -4.16 -35.11 6.22
N GLU A 66 -3.81 -36.04 7.11
CA GLU A 66 -4.16 -37.45 6.99
C GLU A 66 -5.57 -37.65 7.58
N MET A 67 -6.58 -37.73 6.71
CA MET A 67 -7.89 -38.31 7.03
C MET A 67 -8.08 -39.57 6.19
#